data_AF-U9U7N6-F1
#
_entry.id   AF-U9U7N6-F1
#
_cell.length_a   1.000
_cell.length_b   1.000
_cell.length_c   1.000
_cell.angle_alpha   90.00
_cell.angle_beta   90.00
_cell.angle_gamma   90.00
#
_symmetry.space_group_name_H-M   'P 1'
#
loop_
_entity.id
_entity.type
_entity.pdbx_description
1 polymer ?
#
loop_
_entity_poly.entity_id
_entity_poly.type
_entity_poly.pdbx_seq_one_letter_code
_entity_poly.pdbx_strand_id
1 'polypeptide(L)'
;MLFQAIDQNNWIPDELHLMLRISDVLFQCLFYELMKHKDFANNVQPMIITEMKRLHIHFEFYLPTTKNGKWEWTSLMGPDKKKILKEFQVAHLFGRQSTRGQEIEQLWREFYRLYKIIRQKSITDLEIDHANQQQEMYLRTDVSPYMHVFAQHVSQFMRYLNQKGMVLRYFSTSSIEKKIHQQVRLFFGGTRMGGGKSKKPVVHDILYYENRQLYYQMQDTPIRYTRKSIEIKT
;
A
#
# COMPACT_ATOMS: atom_id res chain seq x y z
N MET A 1 -6.71 -11.66 -31.45
CA MET A 1 -6.46 -11.51 -30.01
C MET A 1 -6.21 -12.89 -29.43
N LEU A 2 -5.08 -13.11 -28.74
CA LEU A 2 -4.68 -14.45 -28.26
C LEU A 2 -5.38 -14.91 -26.97
N PHE A 3 -6.10 -14.01 -26.28
CA PHE A 3 -6.89 -14.32 -25.10
C PHE A 3 -8.25 -13.61 -25.18
N GLN A 4 -9.32 -14.31 -24.79
CA GLN A 4 -10.63 -13.68 -24.59
C GLN A 4 -10.58 -12.83 -23.33
N ALA A 5 -11.17 -11.63 -23.38
CA ALA A 5 -11.34 -10.81 -22.19
C ALA A 5 -12.22 -11.56 -21.18
N ILE A 6 -11.81 -11.58 -19.91
CA ILE A 6 -12.63 -12.16 -18.84
C ILE A 6 -13.89 -11.30 -18.69
N ASP A 7 -15.06 -11.93 -18.73
CA ASP A 7 -16.35 -11.26 -18.53
C ASP A 7 -16.34 -10.48 -17.21
N GLN A 8 -16.86 -9.24 -17.22
CA GLN A 8 -16.88 -8.37 -16.05
C GLN A 8 -17.65 -8.98 -14.85
N ASN A 9 -18.58 -9.91 -15.10
CA ASN A 9 -19.29 -10.62 -14.03
C ASN A 9 -18.44 -11.69 -13.34
N ASN A 10 -17.27 -12.05 -13.90
CA ASN A 10 -16.41 -13.13 -13.42
C ASN A 10 -15.23 -12.64 -12.57
N TRP A 11 -15.10 -11.34 -12.34
CA TRP A 11 -14.03 -10.79 -11.49
C TRP A 11 -14.45 -9.49 -10.80
N ILE A 12 -13.72 -9.13 -9.75
CA ILE A 12 -13.90 -7.88 -9.01
C ILE A 12 -12.53 -7.32 -8.63
N PRO A 13 -12.28 -6.01 -8.78
CA PRO A 13 -11.00 -5.45 -8.39
C PRO A 13 -10.82 -5.42 -6.87
N ASP A 14 -9.61 -5.78 -6.43
CA ASP A 14 -9.16 -5.62 -5.04
C ASP A 14 -8.63 -4.20 -4.82
N GLU A 15 -9.30 -3.44 -3.97
CA GLU A 15 -8.98 -2.04 -3.73
C GLU A 15 -7.70 -1.84 -2.91
N LEU A 16 -7.33 -2.80 -2.06
CA LEU A 16 -6.07 -2.74 -1.32
C LEU A 16 -4.90 -2.91 -2.30
N HIS A 17 -4.97 -3.92 -3.17
CA HIS A 17 -3.91 -4.20 -4.12
C HIS A 17 -3.79 -3.11 -5.20
N LEU A 18 -4.91 -2.52 -5.63
CA LEU A 18 -4.88 -1.32 -6.48
C LEU A 18 -4.04 -0.20 -5.84
N MET A 19 -4.30 0.12 -4.57
CA MET A 19 -3.54 1.15 -3.86
C MET A 19 -2.07 0.79 -3.72
N LEU A 20 -1.74 -0.44 -3.32
CA LEU A 20 -0.37 -0.88 -3.10
C LEU A 20 0.46 -0.86 -4.40
N ARG A 21 -0.10 -1.37 -5.50
CA ARG A 21 0.62 -1.53 -6.76
C ARG A 21 0.77 -0.23 -7.53
N ILE A 22 -0.26 0.61 -7.55
CA ILE A 22 -0.17 1.92 -8.22
C ILE A 22 0.80 2.82 -7.45
N SER A 23 0.77 2.81 -6.12
CA SER A 23 1.75 3.58 -5.33
C SER A 23 3.18 3.11 -5.52
N ASP A 24 3.44 1.81 -5.67
CA ASP A 24 4.78 1.31 -6.03
C ASP A 24 5.26 1.94 -7.34
N VAL A 25 4.42 1.96 -8.37
CA VAL A 25 4.77 2.56 -9.66
C VAL A 25 5.02 4.07 -9.51
N LEU A 26 4.16 4.79 -8.79
CA LEU A 26 4.34 6.23 -8.55
C LEU A 26 5.66 6.55 -7.85
N PHE A 27 6.02 5.79 -6.80
CA PHE A 27 7.25 5.99 -6.05
C PHE A 27 8.48 5.60 -6.88
N GLN A 28 8.39 4.48 -7.60
CA GLN A 28 9.46 4.02 -8.49
C GLN A 28 9.74 5.04 -9.60
N CYS A 29 8.70 5.61 -10.22
CA CYS A 29 8.85 6.66 -11.22
C CYS A 29 9.57 7.88 -10.65
N LEU A 30 9.13 8.37 -9.48
CA LEU A 30 9.76 9.51 -8.82
C LEU A 30 11.23 9.23 -8.50
N PHE A 31 11.53 8.10 -7.83
CA PHE A 31 12.89 7.79 -7.41
C PHE A 31 13.82 7.58 -8.60
N TYR A 32 13.38 6.92 -9.66
CA TYR A 32 14.20 6.78 -10.87
C TYR A 32 14.40 8.10 -11.61
N GLU A 33 13.43 9.02 -11.58
CA GLU A 33 13.63 10.37 -12.12
C GLU A 33 14.70 11.11 -11.31
N LEU A 34 14.58 11.12 -9.98
CA LEU A 34 15.50 11.79 -9.07
C LEU A 34 16.92 11.19 -9.06
N MET A 35 17.05 9.87 -9.20
CA MET A 35 18.33 9.17 -9.25
C MET A 35 19.15 9.47 -10.50
N LYS A 36 18.54 10.00 -11.58
CA LYS A 36 19.28 10.43 -12.77
C LYS A 36 20.09 11.71 -12.53
N HIS A 37 19.80 12.46 -11.46
CA HIS A 37 20.56 13.65 -11.12
C HIS A 37 21.97 13.27 -10.66
N LYS A 38 22.99 13.93 -11.22
CA LYS A 38 24.41 13.68 -10.89
C LYS A 38 24.72 13.83 -9.40
N ASP A 39 23.96 14.67 -8.70
CA ASP A 39 24.14 14.98 -7.28
C ASP A 39 23.08 14.32 -6.37
N PHE A 40 22.52 13.19 -6.81
CA PHE A 40 21.50 12.48 -6.04
C PHE A 40 21.98 12.12 -4.63
N ALA A 41 23.17 11.52 -4.51
CA ALA A 41 23.65 10.99 -3.24
C ALA A 41 23.93 12.07 -2.18
N ASN A 42 24.46 13.24 -2.58
CA ASN A 42 24.87 14.27 -1.62
C ASN A 42 23.75 15.27 -1.30
N ASN A 43 22.75 15.41 -2.17
CA ASN A 43 21.74 16.45 -2.04
C ASN A 43 20.31 15.86 -1.97
N VAL A 44 19.86 15.21 -3.05
CA VAL A 44 18.46 14.75 -3.17
C VAL A 44 18.12 13.62 -2.19
N GLN A 45 19.04 12.66 -2.02
CA GLN A 45 18.86 11.52 -1.11
C GLN A 45 18.65 11.99 0.34
N PRO A 46 19.51 12.85 0.93
CA PRO A 46 19.28 13.42 2.26
C PRO A 46 17.93 14.14 2.40
N MET A 47 17.47 14.86 1.37
CA MET A 47 16.17 15.54 1.39
C MET A 47 15.01 14.53 1.49
N ILE A 48 15.04 13.46 0.69
CA ILE A 48 14.03 12.39 0.75
C ILE A 48 14.01 11.75 2.14
N ILE A 49 15.18 11.39 2.68
CA ILE A 49 15.28 10.75 4.00
C ILE A 49 14.75 11.68 5.10
N THR A 50 15.06 12.97 5.03
CA THR A 50 14.58 13.97 5.98
C THR A 50 13.05 14.10 5.92
N GLU A 51 12.48 14.09 4.72
CA GLU A 51 11.03 14.17 4.53
C GLU A 51 10.32 12.89 5.00
N MET A 52 10.90 11.72 4.77
CA MET A 52 10.39 10.45 5.33
C MET A 52 10.43 10.45 6.86
N LYS A 53 11.51 10.97 7.45
CA LYS A 53 11.64 11.14 8.92
C LYS A 53 10.60 12.10 9.47
N ARG A 54 10.28 13.20 8.78
CA ARG A 54 9.19 14.12 9.13
C ARG A 54 7.84 13.39 9.19
N LEU A 55 7.64 12.41 8.31
CA LEU A 55 6.47 11.54 8.32
C LEU A 55 6.57 10.37 9.32
N HIS A 56 7.59 10.28 10.15
CA HIS A 56 7.83 9.15 11.05
C HIS A 56 7.90 7.79 10.33
N ILE A 57 8.45 7.77 9.11
CA ILE A 57 8.66 6.57 8.31
C ILE A 57 10.15 6.25 8.30
N HIS A 58 10.51 5.03 8.69
CA HIS A 58 11.88 4.55 8.54
C HIS A 58 12.14 4.29 7.06
N PHE A 59 13.12 4.98 6.48
CA PHE A 59 13.43 4.87 5.07
C PHE A 59 14.91 5.13 4.80
N GLU A 60 15.51 4.23 4.04
CA GLU A 60 16.90 4.25 3.65
C GLU A 60 17.05 3.81 2.19
N PHE A 61 18.10 4.31 1.55
CA PHE A 61 18.56 3.85 0.24
C PHE A 61 19.78 2.94 0.42
N TYR A 62 19.84 1.88 -0.36
CA TYR A 62 20.92 0.91 -0.36
C TYR A 62 21.72 1.05 -1.65
N LEU A 63 23.04 1.13 -1.47
CA LEU A 63 23.98 1.20 -2.58
C LEU A 63 23.87 -0.07 -3.44
N PRO A 64 24.05 0.05 -4.76
CA PRO A 64 24.12 -1.11 -5.63
C PRO A 64 25.21 -2.08 -5.19
N THR A 65 24.88 -3.37 -5.11
CA THR A 65 25.84 -4.44 -4.78
C THR A 65 26.73 -4.84 -5.97
N THR A 66 26.41 -4.39 -7.18
CA THR A 66 27.13 -4.72 -8.41
C THR A 66 27.50 -3.45 -9.20
N LYS A 67 28.55 -3.52 -10.04
CA LYS A 67 29.06 -2.39 -10.83
C LYS A 67 28.00 -1.72 -11.74
N ASN A 68 26.97 -2.46 -12.14
CA ASN A 68 25.83 -1.96 -12.95
C ASN A 68 24.49 -2.01 -12.17
N GLY A 69 24.55 -2.19 -10.85
CA GLY A 69 23.35 -2.35 -10.05
C GLY A 69 22.58 -1.03 -9.92
N LYS A 70 21.28 -1.15 -9.65
CA LYS A 70 20.43 0.00 -9.33
C LYS A 70 20.46 0.23 -7.83
N TRP A 71 20.23 1.48 -7.43
CA TRP A 71 19.94 1.79 -6.04
C TRP A 71 18.67 1.07 -5.62
N GLU A 72 18.72 0.44 -4.45
CA GLU A 72 17.54 -0.12 -3.81
C GLU A 72 17.10 0.81 -2.68
N TRP A 73 15.90 0.60 -2.16
CA TRP A 73 15.39 1.37 -1.04
C TRP A 73 14.50 0.51 -0.15
N THR A 74 14.23 1.05 1.04
CA THR A 74 13.38 0.39 2.04
C THR A 74 12.00 0.12 1.47
N SER A 75 11.54 -1.14 1.55
CA SER A 75 10.19 -1.52 1.15
C SER A 75 9.16 -0.83 2.04
N LEU A 76 8.18 -0.16 1.42
CA LEU A 76 7.17 0.63 2.12
C LEU A 76 5.90 -0.20 2.35
N MET A 77 5.40 -0.19 3.59
CA MET A 77 4.18 -0.90 3.95
C MET A 77 2.94 -0.07 3.66
N GLY A 78 1.78 -0.71 3.52
CA GLY A 78 0.52 -0.05 3.18
C GLY A 78 0.18 1.22 3.99
N PRO A 79 0.38 1.26 5.33
CA PRO A 79 0.20 2.48 6.11
C PRO A 79 1.16 3.61 5.71
N ASP A 80 2.43 3.30 5.49
CA ASP A 80 3.46 4.28 5.11
C ASP A 80 3.18 4.84 3.72
N LYS A 81 2.82 3.97 2.76
CA LYS A 81 2.42 4.40 1.41
C LYS A 81 1.27 5.40 1.43
N LYS A 82 0.25 5.17 2.26
CA LYS A 82 -0.88 6.10 2.43
C LYS A 82 -0.42 7.45 3.00
N LYS A 83 0.48 7.43 3.98
CA LYS A 83 1.00 8.66 4.58
C LYS A 83 1.83 9.46 3.57
N ILE A 84 2.65 8.78 2.77
CA ILE A 84 3.43 9.39 1.69
C ILE A 84 2.51 10.04 0.64
N LEU A 85 1.55 9.28 0.11
CA LEU A 85 0.60 9.80 -0.87
C LEU A 85 -0.20 11.01 -0.37
N LYS A 86 -0.45 11.09 0.94
CA LYS A 86 -1.23 12.17 1.55
C LYS A 86 -0.41 13.41 1.90
N GLU A 87 0.83 13.24 2.38
CA GLU A 87 1.54 14.30 3.11
C GLU A 87 2.97 14.58 2.63
N PHE A 88 3.58 13.72 1.80
CA PHE A 88 4.97 13.87 1.35
C PHE A 88 5.11 15.02 0.35
N GLN A 89 6.02 15.97 0.60
CA GLN A 89 6.20 17.20 -0.18
C GLN A 89 7.16 16.98 -1.36
N VAL A 90 6.63 16.43 -2.47
CA VAL A 90 7.43 16.15 -3.68
C VAL A 90 7.96 17.43 -4.29
N ALA A 91 7.19 18.53 -4.26
CA ALA A 91 7.60 19.80 -4.84
C ALA A 91 8.94 20.32 -4.29
N HIS A 92 9.23 20.04 -3.02
CA HIS A 92 10.49 20.46 -2.39
C HIS A 92 11.72 19.76 -2.96
N LEU A 93 11.58 18.56 -3.54
CA LEU A 93 12.69 17.81 -4.12
C LEU A 93 13.17 18.37 -5.47
N PHE A 94 12.28 19.07 -6.19
CA PHE A 94 12.59 19.68 -7.49
C PHE A 94 12.88 21.19 -7.39
N GLY A 95 12.85 21.76 -6.18
CA GLY A 95 12.95 23.19 -5.92
C GLY A 95 11.59 23.91 -5.98
N ARG A 96 11.43 24.97 -5.19
CA ARG A 96 10.14 25.66 -4.93
C ARG A 96 9.43 26.19 -6.20
N GLN A 97 10.15 26.40 -7.31
CA GLN A 97 9.61 26.94 -8.56
C GLN A 97 9.40 25.88 -9.65
N SER A 98 9.68 24.60 -9.38
CA SER A 98 9.50 23.55 -10.37
C SER A 98 8.03 23.14 -10.49
N THR A 99 7.45 23.36 -11.68
CA THR A 99 6.11 22.89 -12.03
C THR A 99 6.00 21.36 -11.96
N ARG A 100 7.07 20.66 -12.38
CA ARG A 100 7.13 19.19 -12.39
C ARG A 100 6.89 18.58 -11.01
N GLY A 101 7.53 19.13 -9.97
CA GLY A 101 7.36 18.64 -8.61
C GLY A 101 5.94 18.85 -8.07
N GLN A 102 5.31 19.97 -8.44
CA GLN A 102 3.93 20.30 -8.07
C GLN A 102 2.92 19.38 -8.78
N GLU A 103 3.12 19.10 -10.07
CA GLU A 103 2.29 18.18 -10.85
C GLU A 103 2.34 16.75 -10.27
N ILE A 104 3.53 16.24 -9.94
CA ILE A 104 3.67 14.92 -9.32
C ILE A 104 2.98 14.90 -7.96
N GLU A 105 3.16 15.94 -7.16
CA GLU A 105 2.51 16.03 -5.86
C GLU A 105 0.98 16.03 -6.00
N GLN A 106 0.44 16.84 -6.91
CA GLN A 106 -0.99 16.90 -7.20
C GLN A 106 -1.52 15.54 -7.67
N LEU A 107 -0.79 14.85 -8.54
CA LEU A 107 -1.13 13.48 -8.98
C LEU A 107 -1.23 12.52 -7.79
N TRP A 108 -0.31 12.60 -6.82
CA TRP A 108 -0.35 11.75 -5.63
C TRP A 108 -1.55 12.07 -4.73
N ARG A 109 -1.84 13.37 -4.53
CA ARG A 109 -3.01 13.81 -3.75
C ARG A 109 -4.31 13.36 -4.40
N GLU A 110 -4.39 13.48 -5.72
CA GLU A 110 -5.58 13.10 -6.48
C GLU A 110 -5.79 11.59 -6.45
N PHE A 111 -4.73 10.80 -6.68
CA PHE A 111 -4.78 9.35 -6.52
C PHE A 111 -5.25 8.94 -5.10
N TYR A 112 -4.71 9.59 -4.06
CA TYR A 112 -5.13 9.33 -2.69
C TYR A 112 -6.60 9.71 -2.43
N ARG A 113 -7.07 10.82 -3.02
CA ARG A 113 -8.47 11.27 -2.96
C ARG A 113 -9.40 10.22 -3.57
N LEU A 114 -9.10 9.77 -4.78
CA LEU A 114 -9.87 8.73 -5.47
C LEU A 114 -9.86 7.41 -4.69
N TYR A 115 -8.72 7.01 -4.14
CA TYR A 115 -8.65 5.83 -3.27
C TYR A 115 -9.54 5.93 -2.03
N LYS A 116 -9.67 7.13 -1.42
CA LYS A 116 -10.61 7.33 -0.30
C LYS A 116 -12.06 7.17 -0.74
N ILE A 117 -12.43 7.67 -1.91
CA ILE A 117 -13.77 7.54 -2.50
C ILE A 117 -14.11 6.06 -2.68
N ILE A 118 -13.19 5.28 -3.25
CA ILE A 118 -13.35 3.83 -3.45
C ILE A 118 -13.65 3.08 -2.13
N ARG A 119 -13.21 3.60 -0.99
CA ARG A 119 -13.35 2.97 0.34
C ARG A 119 -14.52 3.49 1.17
N GLN A 120 -15.29 4.43 0.65
CA GLN A 120 -16.50 4.90 1.32
C GLN A 120 -17.52 3.76 1.47
N LYS A 121 -18.35 3.86 2.52
CA LYS A 121 -19.43 2.90 2.79
C LYS A 121 -20.70 3.19 1.99
N SER A 122 -20.79 4.40 1.47
CA SER A 122 -21.88 4.91 0.63
C SER A 122 -21.24 5.85 -0.38
N ILE A 123 -21.60 5.71 -1.65
CA ILE A 123 -21.11 6.59 -2.71
C ILE A 123 -22.28 7.08 -3.55
N THR A 124 -22.21 8.34 -3.95
CA THR A 124 -23.17 8.94 -4.88
C THR A 124 -22.69 8.80 -6.33
N ASP A 125 -23.61 8.73 -7.28
CA ASP A 125 -23.23 8.65 -8.70
C ASP A 125 -22.39 9.87 -9.15
N LEU A 126 -22.63 11.05 -8.55
CA LEU A 126 -21.81 12.25 -8.76
C LEU A 126 -20.35 12.09 -8.33
N GLU A 127 -20.08 11.41 -7.20
CA GLU A 127 -18.72 11.11 -6.76
C GLU A 127 -18.03 10.11 -7.71
N ILE A 128 -18.78 9.18 -8.30
CA ILE A 128 -18.27 8.23 -9.30
C ILE A 128 -17.95 8.94 -10.62
N ASP A 129 -18.81 9.87 -11.05
CA ASP A 129 -18.62 10.65 -12.28
C ASP A 129 -17.39 11.53 -12.20
N HIS A 130 -17.16 12.16 -11.05
CA HIS A 130 -15.95 12.93 -10.81
C HIS A 130 -14.69 12.04 -10.83
N ALA A 131 -14.77 10.77 -10.42
CA ALA A 131 -13.65 9.83 -10.49
C ALA A 131 -13.32 9.40 -11.92
N ASN A 132 -14.28 9.46 -12.84
CA ASN A 132 -14.14 9.03 -14.25
C ASN A 132 -13.43 10.02 -15.16
N GLN A 133 -13.27 11.28 -14.76
CA GLN A 133 -12.71 12.32 -15.64
C GLN A 133 -11.20 12.15 -15.95
N GLN A 134 -10.52 11.12 -15.42
CA GLN A 134 -9.09 10.86 -15.64
C GLN A 134 -8.81 9.84 -16.77
N GLN A 135 -9.80 9.56 -17.63
CA GLN A 135 -9.78 8.42 -18.57
C GLN A 135 -8.75 8.54 -19.71
N GLU A 136 -8.09 9.69 -19.90
CA GLU A 136 -7.24 9.97 -21.08
C GLU A 136 -5.76 10.30 -20.80
N MET A 137 -5.21 9.98 -19.62
CA MET A 137 -3.88 10.50 -19.22
C MET A 137 -2.64 9.64 -19.57
N TYR A 138 -2.75 8.45 -20.16
CA TYR A 138 -1.60 7.51 -20.21
C TYR A 138 -1.32 6.89 -21.59
N LEU A 139 -0.03 6.82 -21.97
CA LEU A 139 0.44 6.02 -23.10
C LEU A 139 0.30 4.52 -22.80
N ARG A 140 -0.21 3.73 -23.77
CA ARG A 140 -0.42 2.28 -23.61
C ARG A 140 0.81 1.47 -23.18
N THR A 141 2.02 1.97 -23.42
CA THR A 141 3.28 1.29 -23.13
C THR A 141 3.68 1.28 -21.65
N ASP A 142 3.18 2.22 -20.86
CA ASP A 142 3.62 2.43 -19.46
C ASP A 142 2.53 2.13 -18.43
N VAL A 143 1.39 1.58 -18.86
CA VAL A 143 0.24 1.31 -18.00
C VAL A 143 0.34 -0.09 -17.40
N SER A 144 0.48 -0.16 -16.08
CA SER A 144 0.35 -1.43 -15.37
C SER A 144 -1.10 -1.96 -15.41
N PRO A 145 -1.33 -3.28 -15.31
CA PRO A 145 -2.68 -3.84 -15.25
C PRO A 145 -3.56 -3.18 -14.18
N TYR A 146 -2.99 -2.87 -13.01
CA TYR A 146 -3.72 -2.20 -11.93
C TYR A 146 -4.11 -0.76 -12.28
N MET A 147 -3.27 -0.02 -13.01
CA MET A 147 -3.61 1.32 -13.50
C MET A 147 -4.74 1.28 -14.52
N HIS A 148 -4.71 0.30 -15.44
CA HIS A 148 -5.79 0.10 -16.41
C HIS A 148 -7.12 -0.23 -15.71
N VAL A 149 -7.10 -1.19 -14.77
CA VAL A 149 -8.27 -1.56 -13.97
C VAL A 149 -8.80 -0.35 -13.20
N PHE A 150 -7.91 0.42 -12.58
CA PHE A 150 -8.27 1.61 -11.82
C PHE A 150 -8.98 2.66 -12.69
N ALA A 151 -8.41 3.01 -13.84
CA ALA A 151 -8.91 4.10 -14.67
C ALA A 151 -10.16 3.72 -15.48
N GLN A 152 -10.26 2.46 -15.93
CA GLN A 152 -11.31 2.06 -16.89
C GLN A 152 -12.46 1.29 -16.26
N HIS A 153 -12.21 0.55 -15.18
CA HIS A 153 -13.17 -0.45 -14.68
C HIS A 153 -13.68 -0.16 -13.27
N VAL A 154 -12.89 0.46 -12.38
CA VAL A 154 -13.28 0.67 -10.97
C VAL A 154 -14.61 1.41 -10.85
N SER A 155 -14.81 2.49 -11.61
CA SER A 155 -16.07 3.25 -11.58
C SER A 155 -17.28 2.43 -12.05
N GLN A 156 -17.11 1.59 -13.08
CA GLN A 156 -18.16 0.70 -13.58
C GLN A 156 -18.57 -0.30 -12.48
N PHE A 157 -17.59 -0.92 -11.82
CA PHE A 157 -17.83 -1.79 -10.67
C PHE A 157 -18.49 -1.06 -9.51
N MET A 158 -18.08 0.17 -9.21
CA MET A 158 -18.70 0.96 -8.14
C MET A 158 -20.18 1.23 -8.43
N ARG A 159 -20.55 1.62 -9.65
CA ARG A 159 -21.98 1.81 -10.02
C ARG A 159 -22.76 0.51 -9.92
N TYR A 160 -22.23 -0.56 -10.49
CA TYR A 160 -22.86 -1.88 -10.48
C TYR A 160 -23.12 -2.39 -9.06
N LEU A 161 -22.13 -2.25 -8.16
CA LEU A 161 -22.28 -2.65 -6.76
C LEU A 161 -23.25 -1.74 -6.01
N ASN A 162 -23.21 -0.42 -6.26
CA ASN A 162 -24.10 0.55 -5.62
C ASN A 162 -25.57 0.24 -5.94
N GLN A 163 -25.89 -0.12 -7.18
CA GLN A 163 -27.24 -0.56 -7.60
C GLN A 163 -27.73 -1.79 -6.82
N LYS A 164 -26.81 -2.63 -6.34
CA LYS A 164 -27.10 -3.83 -5.53
C LYS A 164 -27.03 -3.56 -4.02
N GLY A 165 -26.89 -2.30 -3.59
CA GLY A 165 -26.73 -1.94 -2.17
C GLY A 165 -25.39 -2.40 -1.57
N MET A 166 -24.39 -2.64 -2.40
CA MET A 166 -23.05 -3.10 -2.01
C MET A 166 -22.00 -2.04 -2.31
N VAL A 167 -20.81 -2.19 -1.70
CA VAL A 167 -19.65 -1.34 -1.97
C VAL A 167 -18.41 -2.18 -2.27
N LEU A 168 -17.50 -1.64 -3.08
CA LEU A 168 -16.30 -2.36 -3.51
C LEU A 168 -15.45 -2.84 -2.32
N ARG A 169 -15.41 -2.05 -1.23
CA ARG A 169 -14.68 -2.37 -0.01
C ARG A 169 -15.05 -3.72 0.62
N TYR A 170 -16.26 -4.25 0.40
CA TYR A 170 -16.64 -5.55 0.94
C TYR A 170 -15.84 -6.71 0.35
N PHE A 171 -15.32 -6.53 -0.86
CA PHE A 171 -14.54 -7.53 -1.60
C PHE A 171 -13.02 -7.36 -1.40
N SER A 172 -12.64 -6.49 -0.46
CA SER A 172 -11.25 -6.26 -0.07
C SER A 172 -10.60 -7.48 0.56
N THR A 173 -9.38 -7.80 0.15
CA THR A 173 -8.55 -8.80 0.84
C THR A 173 -7.82 -8.24 2.07
N SER A 174 -8.02 -6.96 2.42
CA SER A 174 -7.29 -6.30 3.50
C SER A 174 -7.39 -6.99 4.87
N SER A 175 -8.53 -7.61 5.17
CA SER A 175 -8.71 -8.40 6.39
C SER A 175 -7.83 -9.65 6.40
N ILE A 176 -7.70 -10.31 5.25
CA ILE A 176 -6.88 -11.51 5.07
C ILE A 176 -5.40 -11.14 5.22
N GLU A 177 -4.95 -10.10 4.50
CA GLU A 177 -3.58 -9.57 4.59
C GLU A 177 -3.19 -9.18 6.02
N LYS A 178 -4.11 -8.54 6.76
CA LYS A 178 -3.87 -8.17 8.16
C LYS A 178 -3.71 -9.41 9.05
N LYS A 179 -4.54 -10.44 8.85
CA LYS A 179 -4.46 -11.70 9.61
C LYS A 179 -3.14 -12.42 9.31
N ILE A 180 -2.75 -12.49 8.03
CA ILE A 180 -1.47 -13.06 7.60
C ILE A 180 -0.32 -12.30 8.25
N HIS A 181 -0.29 -10.97 8.15
CA HIS A 181 0.75 -10.15 8.75
C HIS A 181 0.85 -10.34 10.27
N GLN A 182 -0.29 -10.42 10.98
CA GLN A 182 -0.30 -10.70 12.41
C GLN A 182 0.25 -12.09 12.72
N GLN A 183 -0.15 -13.12 11.98
CA GLN A 183 0.33 -14.48 12.17
C GLN A 183 1.85 -14.58 11.91
N VAL A 184 2.31 -14.01 10.80
CA VAL A 184 3.74 -13.92 10.48
C VAL A 184 4.46 -13.19 11.61
N ARG A 185 3.99 -12.04 12.05
CA ARG A 185 4.64 -11.28 13.13
C ARG A 185 4.65 -12.03 14.48
N LEU A 186 3.57 -12.74 14.83
CA LEU A 186 3.42 -13.41 16.12
C LEU A 186 4.29 -14.66 16.23
N PHE A 187 4.32 -15.48 15.18
CA PHE A 187 4.95 -16.80 15.21
C PHE A 187 6.29 -16.85 14.46
N PHE A 188 6.48 -15.95 13.50
CA PHE A 188 7.66 -15.90 12.63
C PHE A 188 8.43 -14.57 12.73
N GLY A 189 7.88 -13.53 13.37
CA GLY A 189 8.54 -12.23 13.53
C GLY A 189 9.72 -12.25 14.52
N GLY A 190 9.78 -13.29 15.37
CA GLY A 190 10.91 -13.56 16.26
C GLY A 190 12.10 -14.23 15.57
N THR A 191 11.93 -14.79 14.37
CA THR A 191 13.07 -15.21 13.55
C THR A 191 13.61 -14.00 12.82
N ARG A 192 14.37 -13.17 13.55
CA ARG A 192 15.39 -12.32 12.92
C ARG A 192 16.17 -13.21 11.94
N MET A 193 16.55 -12.63 10.81
CA MET A 193 17.40 -13.15 9.72
C MET A 193 18.73 -13.75 10.25
N GLY A 194 18.66 -14.80 11.07
CA GLY A 194 19.71 -15.27 11.96
C GLY A 194 19.30 -16.43 12.89
N GLY A 195 18.15 -17.08 12.65
CA GLY A 195 17.80 -18.35 13.29
C GLY A 195 17.56 -18.25 14.80
N GLY A 196 16.35 -17.89 15.20
CA GLY A 196 15.93 -18.06 16.59
C GLY A 196 16.03 -19.54 17.00
N LYS A 197 16.92 -19.86 17.93
CA LYS A 197 17.19 -21.22 18.45
C LYS A 197 16.08 -21.72 19.38
N SER A 198 14.81 -21.61 18.99
CA SER A 198 13.76 -22.37 19.68
C SER A 198 13.93 -23.84 19.30
N LYS A 199 14.14 -24.72 20.29
CA LYS A 199 14.19 -26.17 20.06
C LYS A 199 12.84 -26.75 19.66
N LYS A 200 11.74 -26.00 19.83
CA LYS A 200 10.38 -26.46 19.56
C LYS A 200 9.90 -25.95 18.19
N PRO A 201 9.26 -26.79 17.37
CA PRO A 201 8.61 -26.37 16.13
C PRO A 201 7.57 -25.26 16.36
N VAL A 202 7.47 -24.32 15.42
CA VAL A 202 6.49 -23.21 15.44
C VAL A 202 5.05 -23.71 15.58
N VAL A 203 4.76 -24.91 15.07
CA VAL A 203 3.45 -25.57 15.21
C VAL A 203 3.04 -25.73 16.68
N HIS A 204 3.98 -26.03 17.58
CA HIS A 204 3.67 -26.11 19.01
C HIS A 204 3.30 -24.75 19.60
N ASP A 205 3.97 -23.67 19.17
CA ASP A 205 3.67 -22.32 19.63
C ASP A 205 2.29 -21.87 19.15
N ILE A 206 1.91 -22.21 17.91
CA ILE A 206 0.58 -21.98 17.36
C ILE A 206 -0.48 -22.75 18.16
N LEU A 207 -0.32 -24.07 18.31
CA LEU A 207 -1.28 -24.91 19.04
C LEU A 207 -1.45 -24.47 20.49
N TYR A 208 -0.35 -24.14 21.17
CA TYR A 208 -0.39 -23.64 22.55
C TYR A 208 -1.13 -22.29 22.63
N TYR A 209 -0.87 -21.38 21.69
CA TYR A 209 -1.55 -20.11 21.62
C TYR A 209 -3.06 -20.28 21.40
N GLU A 210 -3.47 -21.10 20.41
CA GLU A 210 -4.87 -21.35 20.09
C GLU A 210 -5.62 -22.04 21.23
N ASN A 211 -5.03 -23.08 21.83
CA ASN A 211 -5.61 -23.76 23.01
C ASN A 211 -5.82 -22.78 24.17
N ARG A 212 -4.90 -21.83 24.37
CA ARG A 212 -5.02 -20.81 25.41
C ARG A 212 -6.13 -19.80 25.10
N GLN A 213 -6.33 -19.41 23.83
CA GLN A 213 -7.46 -18.57 23.45
C GLN A 213 -8.80 -19.27 23.70
N LEU A 214 -8.91 -20.55 23.29
CA LEU A 214 -10.10 -21.37 23.51
C LEU A 214 -10.42 -21.50 25.00
N TYR A 215 -9.42 -21.79 25.83
CA TYR A 215 -9.60 -21.86 27.28
C TYR A 215 -10.18 -20.56 27.84
N TYR A 216 -9.63 -19.40 27.49
CA TYR A 216 -10.14 -18.12 28.01
C TYR A 216 -11.55 -17.80 27.53
N GLN A 217 -11.89 -18.15 26.28
CA GLN A 217 -13.24 -18.00 25.74
C GLN A 217 -14.25 -18.89 26.47
N MET A 218 -13.88 -20.16 26.74
CA MET A 218 -14.75 -21.09 27.47
C MET A 218 -14.97 -20.69 28.94
N GLN A 219 -14.00 -20.01 29.54
CA GLN A 219 -14.02 -19.60 30.96
C GLN A 219 -14.50 -18.15 31.16
N ASP A 220 -15.08 -17.52 30.11
CA ASP A 220 -15.50 -16.10 30.09
C ASP A 220 -14.48 -15.13 30.72
N THR A 221 -13.19 -15.46 30.56
CA THR A 221 -12.11 -14.72 31.21
C THR A 221 -11.63 -13.64 30.25
N PRO A 222 -11.64 -12.34 30.64
CA PRO A 222 -11.22 -11.26 29.75
C PRO A 222 -9.77 -11.43 29.31
N ILE A 223 -9.54 -11.50 28.00
CA ILE A 223 -8.22 -11.62 27.42
C ILE A 223 -7.52 -10.24 27.48
N ARG A 224 -6.91 -9.88 28.61
CA ARG A 224 -5.97 -8.74 28.68
C ARG A 224 -4.58 -9.20 28.23
N TYR A 225 -4.32 -9.19 26.92
CA TYR A 225 -2.95 -9.31 26.43
C TYR A 225 -2.24 -7.95 26.55
N THR A 226 -1.37 -7.82 27.56
CA THR A 226 -0.28 -6.83 27.59
C THR A 226 1.04 -7.60 27.53
N ARG A 227 1.43 -8.07 26.35
CA ARG A 227 2.87 -8.27 26.08
C ARG A 227 3.41 -6.86 25.83
N LYS A 228 4.48 -6.45 26.52
CA LYS A 228 5.07 -5.08 26.49
C LYS A 228 5.35 -4.59 25.06
N SER A 229 4.30 -4.13 24.38
CA SER A 229 4.20 -3.30 23.19
C SER A 229 2.78 -3.51 22.63
N ILE A 230 1.95 -2.47 22.73
CA ILE A 230 0.65 -2.26 22.08
C ILE A 230 -0.57 -2.57 22.97
N GLU A 231 -1.09 -1.48 23.59
CA GLU A 231 -2.51 -1.33 23.88
C GLU A 231 -3.29 -1.26 22.56
N ILE A 232 -4.27 -2.12 22.38
CA ILE A 232 -5.28 -1.99 21.32
C ILE A 232 -6.49 -1.33 21.97
N LYS A 233 -6.72 -0.05 21.66
CA LYS A 233 -7.99 0.60 21.98
C LYS A 233 -9.06 0.07 21.02
N THR A 234 -10.09 -0.56 21.59
CA THR A 234 -11.38 -0.84 20.96
C THR A 234 -12.07 0.43 20.53
#